data_AF-K5DHS0-F1
#
_entry.id   AF-K5DHS0-F1
#
_cell.length_a   1.000
_cell.length_b   1.000
_cell.length_c   1.000
_cell.angle_alpha   90.00
_cell.angle_beta   90.00
_cell.angle_gamma   90.00
#
_symmetry.space_group_name_H-M   'P 1'
#
loop_
_entity.id
_entity.type
_entity.pdbx_description
1 polymer ?
#
loop_
_entity_poly.entity_id
_entity_poly.type
_entity_poly.pdbx_seq_one_letter_code
_entity_poly.pdbx_strand_id
1 'polypeptide(L)'
;MTRRPERETSLSLTRRDWLFSAAVTSGVLLQANDRVWADEEGVSETPHFWYRLAPEGPYIDSQRDNKAFGFGQGKVYLSEDNGQTWTHDAIFRDADKITFSCILGNGNVLFATRTRLFLSTDNLSSYKEIVVEDTDRSDYLPHQPIDPENPGWYFHPLDGVHTWDVNGSEMLVWGNYCNVLGGAVPINIYYSTDQGETVKIAYSFGQSPTFQQPGAGPDDQLGNPDNPVVCRHIHCVTYNPAENAFYACTGDHDRTDADGNNHQECHWLRGTYDAANDAWDWQVLVSVNSNSRYKSGGINFVDGQLYWAADANGKNGKMPHDRGIFRCAPADLADPTKHELLFNPHYESANMIIEDDVILSAHYAPASPYATGIIYSPDLGKSWAQYDLKEFGQRSGIRFHPKNSDGWFRVDLRKGWIERGEVLFIKPKPNHGAVQTKTAVQTKTSATN
;
A
#
# COMPACT_ATOMS: atom_id res chain seq x y z
N MET A 1 13.17 10.03 56.07
CA MET A 1 13.27 11.37 55.48
C MET A 1 14.62 11.48 54.78
N THR A 2 14.63 11.35 53.45
CA THR A 2 15.73 11.78 52.58
C THR A 2 15.17 11.80 51.15
N ARG A 3 14.98 13.02 50.63
CA ARG A 3 14.42 13.30 49.30
C ARG A 3 15.42 12.88 48.21
N ARG A 4 14.90 12.24 47.16
CA ARG A 4 15.55 12.08 45.86
C ARG A 4 15.34 13.37 45.04
N PRO A 5 16.32 13.85 44.26
CA PRO A 5 16.09 14.96 43.32
C PRO A 5 15.35 14.46 42.08
N GLU A 6 14.39 15.24 41.62
CA GLU A 6 13.62 15.05 40.37
C GLU A 6 14.52 15.27 39.15
N ARG A 7 14.30 14.45 38.11
CA ARG A 7 14.90 14.64 36.78
C ARG A 7 14.10 15.70 36.04
N GLU A 8 14.79 16.74 35.58
CA GLU A 8 14.27 17.70 34.61
C GLU A 8 13.91 16.97 33.30
N THR A 9 12.66 17.14 32.89
CA THR A 9 12.10 16.73 31.61
C THR A 9 12.53 17.74 30.54
N SER A 10 13.30 17.29 29.54
CA SER A 10 13.56 18.08 28.34
C SER A 10 12.27 18.22 27.54
N LEU A 11 11.81 19.46 27.40
CA LEU A 11 10.64 19.83 26.61
C LEU A 11 10.89 19.53 25.12
N SER A 12 10.02 18.70 24.55
CA SER A 12 9.89 18.48 23.11
C SER A 12 9.38 19.74 22.42
N LEU A 13 10.11 20.24 21.42
CA LEU A 13 9.69 21.35 20.57
C LEU A 13 8.53 20.91 19.65
N THR A 14 7.34 21.47 19.88
CA THR A 14 6.18 21.31 18.99
C THR A 14 6.10 22.49 18.01
N ARG A 15 6.04 22.15 16.72
CA ARG A 15 5.87 23.01 15.54
C ARG A 15 4.52 23.75 15.60
N ARG A 16 4.54 25.06 15.86
CA ARG A 16 3.39 25.95 15.70
C ARG A 16 3.80 27.30 15.12
N ASP A 17 2.88 27.81 14.31
CA ASP A 17 2.73 29.16 13.75
C ASP A 17 3.47 29.45 12.44
N TRP A 18 2.75 29.26 11.32
CA TRP A 18 3.05 29.96 10.06
C TRP A 18 1.85 30.83 9.67
N LEU A 19 2.07 32.14 9.72
CA LEU A 19 1.20 33.18 9.16
C LEU A 19 1.67 33.45 7.73
N PHE A 20 0.77 33.35 6.75
CA PHE A 20 1.02 33.82 5.39
C PHE A 20 0.53 35.27 5.22
N SER A 21 1.45 36.16 4.84
CA SER A 21 1.13 37.45 4.23
C SER A 21 1.21 37.30 2.71
N ALA A 22 0.10 37.57 2.01
CA ALA A 22 0.07 37.65 0.56
C ALA A 22 0.68 38.98 0.10
N ALA A 23 1.64 38.92 -0.82
CA ALA A 23 2.11 40.09 -1.57
C ALA A 23 1.97 39.81 -3.07
N VAL A 24 1.16 40.65 -3.72
CA VAL A 24 1.00 40.73 -5.17
C VAL A 24 2.24 41.39 -5.76
N THR A 25 2.81 40.83 -6.83
CA THR A 25 3.61 41.64 -7.77
C THR A 25 3.56 41.09 -9.19
N SER A 26 3.39 42.03 -10.11
CA SER A 26 3.17 41.87 -11.54
C SER A 26 4.43 41.43 -12.30
N GLY A 27 4.21 40.84 -13.47
CA GLY A 27 5.20 40.01 -14.17
C GLY A 27 6.26 40.69 -15.00
N VAL A 28 7.20 39.85 -15.49
CA VAL A 28 8.01 40.04 -16.70
C VAL A 28 8.27 38.64 -17.28
N LEU A 29 7.94 38.46 -18.57
CA LEU A 29 8.23 37.28 -19.39
C LEU A 29 9.68 37.31 -19.86
N LEU A 30 10.43 36.24 -19.62
CA LEU A 30 11.63 35.88 -20.38
C LEU A 30 11.64 34.37 -20.62
N GLN A 31 11.57 33.97 -21.89
CA GLN A 31 11.89 32.64 -22.37
C GLN A 31 13.41 32.52 -22.54
N ALA A 32 14.01 31.49 -21.93
CA ALA A 32 15.19 30.81 -22.48
C ALA A 32 15.34 29.45 -21.79
N ASN A 33 15.47 28.42 -22.62
CA ASN A 33 15.81 27.05 -22.25
C ASN A 33 17.16 27.02 -21.54
N ASP A 34 17.11 26.76 -20.24
CA ASP A 34 18.08 25.96 -19.50
C ASP A 34 17.39 25.59 -18.19
N ARG A 35 16.82 24.37 -18.10
CA ARG A 35 16.42 23.79 -16.80
C ARG A 35 17.69 23.45 -16.04
N VAL A 36 18.34 24.50 -15.53
CA VAL A 36 19.20 24.40 -14.37
C VAL A 36 18.31 23.88 -13.26
N TRP A 37 18.58 22.65 -12.83
CA TRP A 37 17.96 22.06 -11.65
C TRP A 37 18.25 23.03 -10.51
N ALA A 38 17.25 23.82 -10.12
CA ALA A 38 17.33 24.59 -8.90
C ALA A 38 17.67 23.58 -7.80
N ASP A 39 18.74 23.85 -7.04
CA ASP A 39 19.16 23.08 -5.88
C ASP A 39 17.92 22.61 -5.11
N GLU A 40 17.57 21.32 -5.19
CA GLU A 40 16.50 20.76 -4.37
C GLU A 40 17.05 20.67 -2.94
N GLU A 41 16.96 21.78 -2.18
CA GLU A 41 17.33 21.79 -0.76
C GLU A 41 16.71 20.57 -0.05
N GLY A 42 17.55 19.80 0.64
CA GLY A 42 17.12 18.62 1.41
C GLY A 42 17.10 17.28 0.67
N VAL A 43 17.62 17.20 -0.56
CA VAL A 43 17.89 15.92 -1.22
C VAL A 43 19.18 15.29 -0.69
N SER A 44 19.05 14.12 -0.08
CA SER A 44 20.16 13.25 0.29
C SER A 44 20.36 12.16 -0.78
N GLU A 45 21.48 11.43 -0.71
CA GLU A 45 21.76 10.38 -1.68
C GLU A 45 22.50 9.18 -1.09
N THR A 46 22.29 8.04 -1.75
CA THR A 46 23.10 6.84 -1.63
C THR A 46 23.84 6.62 -2.96
N PRO A 47 24.71 5.61 -3.08
CA PRO A 47 25.26 5.24 -4.39
C PRO A 47 24.20 4.87 -5.44
N HIS A 48 22.98 4.48 -5.04
CA HIS A 48 21.97 3.94 -5.96
C HIS A 48 20.76 4.85 -6.20
N PHE A 49 20.44 5.76 -5.28
CA PHE A 49 19.26 6.61 -5.39
C PHE A 49 19.44 7.95 -4.66
N TRP A 50 18.65 8.94 -5.10
CA TRP A 50 18.37 10.13 -4.32
C TRP A 50 17.14 9.89 -3.44
N TYR A 51 17.07 10.56 -2.30
CA TYR A 51 15.93 10.48 -1.41
C TYR A 51 15.70 11.79 -0.65
N ARG A 52 14.43 12.06 -0.33
CA ARG A 52 14.02 13.19 0.51
C ARG A 52 12.71 12.89 1.20
N LEU A 53 12.43 13.56 2.31
CA LEU A 53 11.07 13.59 2.84
C LEU A 53 10.19 14.49 1.96
N ALA A 54 8.88 14.25 2.01
CA ALA A 54 7.91 15.19 1.47
C ALA A 54 8.10 16.60 2.08
N PRO A 55 7.90 17.66 1.29
CA PRO A 55 8.00 19.03 1.79
C PRO A 55 6.97 19.28 2.90
N GLU A 56 7.18 20.35 3.68
CA GLU A 56 6.18 20.78 4.67
C GLU A 56 4.85 21.09 3.98
N GLY A 57 3.75 20.53 4.50
CA GLY A 57 2.44 20.65 3.88
C GLY A 57 1.49 19.52 4.29
N PRO A 58 0.45 19.26 3.47
CA PRO A 58 -0.42 18.09 3.62
C PRO A 58 0.37 16.78 3.64
N TYR A 59 -0.10 15.81 4.41
CA TYR A 59 0.43 14.46 4.36
C TYR A 59 0.04 13.82 3.02
N ILE A 60 1.01 13.48 2.19
CA ILE A 60 0.79 12.90 0.84
C ILE A 60 0.48 11.40 0.96
N ASP A 61 -0.80 11.04 0.79
CA ASP A 61 -1.25 9.66 0.95
C ASP A 61 -1.06 8.82 -0.30
N SER A 62 -1.36 9.39 -1.47
CA SER A 62 -1.20 8.75 -2.78
C SER A 62 -0.71 9.73 -3.83
N GLN A 63 -0.14 9.18 -4.91
CA GLN A 63 0.31 9.92 -6.08
C GLN A 63 0.04 9.12 -7.36
N ARG A 64 -0.08 9.84 -8.47
CA ARG A 64 -0.16 9.27 -9.82
C ARG A 64 0.24 10.33 -10.83
N ASP A 65 1.17 10.00 -11.73
CA ASP A 65 1.70 10.94 -12.72
C ASP A 65 2.13 12.24 -12.04
N ASN A 66 1.58 13.39 -12.44
CA ASN A 66 1.86 14.70 -11.83
C ASN A 66 0.94 15.04 -10.66
N LYS A 67 -0.05 14.19 -10.33
CA LYS A 67 -1.02 14.44 -9.28
C LYS A 67 -0.60 13.82 -7.95
N ALA A 68 -0.94 14.51 -6.86
CA ALA A 68 -0.77 14.01 -5.50
C ALA A 68 -1.99 14.36 -4.67
N PHE A 69 -2.50 13.39 -3.89
CA PHE A 69 -3.56 13.60 -2.92
C PHE A 69 -2.96 13.69 -1.53
N GLY A 70 -3.35 14.72 -0.79
CA GLY A 70 -2.90 14.92 0.58
C GLY A 70 -4.00 15.36 1.51
N PHE A 71 -3.75 15.23 2.81
CA PHE A 71 -4.71 15.67 3.83
C PHE A 71 -4.01 16.29 5.04
N GLY A 72 -4.77 17.09 5.79
CA GLY A 72 -4.30 17.73 7.01
C GLY A 72 -5.18 18.91 7.39
N GLN A 73 -5.10 19.36 8.64
CA GLN A 73 -5.75 20.60 9.09
C GLN A 73 -7.27 20.68 8.80
N GLY A 74 -7.97 19.54 8.83
CA GLY A 74 -9.41 19.47 8.54
C GLY A 74 -9.76 19.68 7.05
N LYS A 75 -8.81 19.39 6.15
CA LYS A 75 -8.96 19.49 4.70
C LYS A 75 -8.34 18.30 3.98
N VAL A 76 -8.83 18.08 2.77
CA VAL A 76 -8.19 17.29 1.72
C VAL A 76 -7.68 18.21 0.63
N TYR A 77 -6.60 17.82 -0.04
CA TYR A 77 -5.88 18.63 -1.01
C TYR A 77 -5.53 17.79 -2.24
N LEU A 78 -5.54 18.42 -3.42
CA LEU A 78 -5.07 17.84 -4.66
C LEU A 78 -4.06 18.77 -5.32
N SER A 79 -2.89 18.21 -5.59
CA SER A 79 -1.82 18.83 -6.37
C SER A 79 -1.85 18.31 -7.81
N GLU A 80 -1.35 19.11 -8.75
CA GLU A 80 -1.16 18.75 -10.16
C GLU A 80 0.29 18.99 -10.62
N ASP A 81 1.21 19.15 -9.66
CA ASP A 81 2.63 19.47 -9.90
C ASP A 81 3.57 18.69 -8.95
N ASN A 82 3.29 17.40 -8.76
CA ASN A 82 4.07 16.49 -7.92
C ASN A 82 4.14 16.91 -6.43
N GLY A 83 3.08 17.53 -5.92
CA GLY A 83 2.98 17.96 -4.53
C GLY A 83 3.76 19.25 -4.22
N GLN A 84 4.16 20.03 -5.24
CA GLN A 84 4.84 21.31 -5.04
C GLN A 84 3.85 22.40 -4.62
N THR A 85 2.67 22.43 -5.23
CA THR A 85 1.57 23.32 -4.87
C THR A 85 0.25 22.56 -4.75
N TRP A 86 -0.70 23.13 -3.99
CA TRP A 86 -1.99 22.52 -3.66
C TRP A 86 -3.11 23.44 -4.14
N THR A 87 -3.35 23.44 -5.45
CA THR A 87 -4.30 24.36 -6.10
C THR A 87 -5.76 24.07 -5.77
N HIS A 88 -6.07 22.81 -5.40
CA HIS A 88 -7.42 22.39 -5.05
C HIS A 88 -7.50 21.89 -3.61
N ASP A 89 -8.56 22.27 -2.90
CA ASP A 89 -8.83 21.79 -1.54
C ASP A 89 -10.33 21.75 -1.23
N ALA A 90 -10.70 20.85 -0.31
CA ALA A 90 -12.04 20.80 0.26
C ALA A 90 -11.97 20.69 1.78
N ILE A 91 -12.95 21.29 2.46
CA ILE A 91 -13.13 21.09 3.89
C ILE A 91 -13.54 19.64 4.13
N PHE A 92 -12.77 18.94 4.96
CA PHE A 92 -13.05 17.56 5.35
C PHE A 92 -12.62 17.36 6.81
N ARG A 93 -13.57 17.49 7.74
CA ARG A 93 -13.27 17.57 9.18
C ARG A 93 -12.59 16.32 9.74
N ASP A 94 -12.82 15.16 9.11
CA ASP A 94 -12.23 13.88 9.50
C ASP A 94 -10.91 13.57 8.76
N ALA A 95 -10.21 14.60 8.25
CA ALA A 95 -8.98 14.43 7.46
C ALA A 95 -7.90 13.61 8.19
N ASP A 96 -7.78 13.73 9.51
CA ASP A 96 -6.82 12.96 10.31
C ASP A 96 -7.17 11.46 10.36
N LYS A 97 -8.42 11.10 10.05
CA LYS A 97 -8.94 9.74 10.01
C LYS A 97 -8.82 9.06 8.64
N ILE A 98 -8.30 9.74 7.63
CA ILE A 98 -8.08 9.15 6.30
C ILE A 98 -7.11 7.98 6.42
N THR A 99 -7.45 6.83 5.83
CA THR A 99 -6.65 5.59 5.87
C THR A 99 -6.32 5.05 4.48
N PHE A 100 -6.96 5.59 3.44
CA PHE A 100 -6.80 5.19 2.05
C PHE A 100 -7.13 6.34 1.10
N SER A 101 -6.41 6.41 -0.01
CA SER A 101 -6.75 7.21 -1.18
C SER A 101 -6.18 6.60 -2.45
N CYS A 102 -6.82 6.88 -3.58
CA CYS A 102 -6.39 6.48 -4.91
C CYS A 102 -6.78 7.55 -5.93
N ILE A 103 -5.85 7.90 -6.82
CA ILE A 103 -6.09 8.76 -7.97
C ILE A 103 -6.28 7.87 -9.20
N LEU A 104 -7.46 7.93 -9.79
CA LEU A 104 -7.86 7.11 -10.94
C LEU A 104 -7.41 7.75 -12.26
N GLY A 105 -7.40 6.96 -13.34
CA GLY A 105 -6.81 7.35 -14.62
C GLY A 105 -7.56 8.47 -15.31
N ASN A 106 -8.86 8.61 -15.02
CA ASN A 106 -9.66 9.74 -15.47
C ASN A 106 -9.51 11.01 -14.59
N GLY A 107 -8.71 10.96 -13.52
CA GLY A 107 -8.50 12.05 -12.57
C GLY A 107 -9.45 12.06 -11.36
N ASN A 108 -10.39 11.10 -11.28
CA ASN A 108 -11.23 10.93 -10.08
C ASN A 108 -10.34 10.61 -8.86
N VAL A 109 -10.79 11.07 -7.70
CA VAL A 109 -10.11 10.82 -6.42
C VAL A 109 -11.05 10.05 -5.52
N LEU A 110 -10.71 8.80 -5.24
CA LEU A 110 -11.38 7.98 -4.25
C LEU A 110 -10.57 8.04 -2.94
N PHE A 111 -11.21 8.31 -1.81
CA PHE A 111 -10.53 8.37 -0.52
C PHE A 111 -11.45 7.93 0.61
N ALA A 112 -10.87 7.39 1.67
CA ALA A 112 -11.64 6.82 2.77
C ALA A 112 -11.09 7.22 4.13
N THR A 113 -12.01 7.38 5.09
CA THR A 113 -11.69 7.27 6.51
C THR A 113 -11.74 5.81 6.94
N ARG A 114 -11.61 5.57 8.24
CA ARG A 114 -11.72 4.24 8.85
C ARG A 114 -12.97 3.46 8.41
N THR A 115 -14.11 4.13 8.27
CA THR A 115 -15.42 3.50 8.05
C THR A 115 -16.23 4.10 6.89
N ARG A 116 -15.76 5.16 6.24
CA ARG A 116 -16.52 5.87 5.20
C ARG A 116 -15.68 6.08 3.96
N LEU A 117 -16.28 5.94 2.79
CA LEU A 117 -15.63 6.05 1.50
C LEU A 117 -16.22 7.23 0.72
N PHE A 118 -15.39 7.97 0.00
CA PHE A 118 -15.77 9.19 -0.69
C PHE A 118 -15.15 9.24 -2.09
N LEU A 119 -15.89 9.80 -3.04
CA LEU A 119 -15.46 10.05 -4.40
C LEU A 119 -15.56 11.54 -4.72
N SER A 120 -14.50 12.08 -5.30
CA SER A 120 -14.54 13.35 -6.03
C SER A 120 -14.26 13.11 -7.50
N THR A 121 -15.05 13.78 -8.35
CA THR A 121 -14.96 13.70 -9.82
C THR A 121 -14.67 15.07 -10.44
N ASP A 122 -14.34 16.06 -9.61
CA ASP A 122 -14.25 17.48 -9.98
C ASP A 122 -13.03 18.17 -9.33
N ASN A 123 -11.93 17.43 -9.18
CA ASN A 123 -10.69 17.87 -8.56
C ASN A 123 -10.89 18.44 -7.15
N LEU A 124 -11.71 17.77 -6.32
CA LEU A 124 -12.07 18.19 -4.96
C LEU A 124 -12.87 19.49 -4.87
N SER A 125 -13.50 19.97 -5.95
CA SER A 125 -14.49 21.05 -5.81
C SER A 125 -15.69 20.59 -4.97
N SER A 126 -16.02 19.30 -5.06
CA SER A 126 -16.96 18.60 -4.20
C SER A 126 -16.55 17.14 -4.03
N TYR A 127 -17.24 16.44 -3.14
CA TYR A 127 -17.13 14.99 -2.98
C TYR A 127 -18.48 14.43 -2.51
N LYS A 128 -18.74 13.17 -2.83
CA LYS A 128 -19.90 12.41 -2.36
C LYS A 128 -19.42 11.18 -1.58
N GLU A 129 -20.22 10.75 -0.62
CA GLU A 129 -20.00 9.46 0.05
C GLU A 129 -20.44 8.32 -0.88
N ILE A 130 -19.67 7.24 -0.86
CA ILE A 130 -19.96 5.99 -1.56
C ILE A 130 -20.31 4.94 -0.52
N VAL A 131 -21.50 4.35 -0.66
CA VAL A 131 -21.87 3.14 0.07
C VAL A 131 -21.36 1.96 -0.75
N VAL A 132 -20.63 1.07 -0.10
CA VAL A 132 -20.10 -0.14 -0.75
C VAL A 132 -21.25 -1.11 -0.99
N GLU A 133 -21.27 -1.80 -2.12
CA GLU A 133 -22.18 -2.91 -2.37
C GLU A 133 -21.58 -4.22 -1.83
N ASP A 134 -22.37 -5.00 -1.11
CA ASP A 134 -22.02 -6.37 -0.74
C ASP A 134 -22.03 -7.28 -1.99
N THR A 135 -21.57 -8.51 -1.82
CA THR A 135 -21.54 -9.57 -2.83
C THR A 135 -22.91 -9.89 -3.44
N ASP A 136 -23.99 -9.61 -2.72
CA ASP A 136 -25.39 -9.76 -3.17
C ASP A 136 -26.01 -8.46 -3.71
N ARG A 137 -25.21 -7.38 -3.81
CA ARG A 137 -25.61 -6.02 -4.25
C ARG A 137 -26.41 -5.21 -3.26
N SER A 138 -26.59 -5.69 -2.02
CA SER A 138 -27.14 -4.86 -0.95
C SER A 138 -26.12 -3.83 -0.44
N ASP A 139 -26.59 -2.83 0.30
CA ASP A 139 -25.70 -1.86 0.94
C ASP A 139 -24.85 -2.54 2.02
N TYR A 140 -23.53 -2.52 1.84
CA TYR A 140 -22.57 -2.93 2.84
C TYR A 140 -22.22 -1.76 3.77
N LEU A 141 -22.75 -1.82 4.99
CA LEU A 141 -22.53 -0.82 6.02
C LEU A 141 -21.52 -1.32 7.06
N PRO A 142 -20.58 -0.46 7.52
CA PRO A 142 -19.79 -0.75 8.71
C PRO A 142 -20.67 -1.11 9.90
N HIS A 143 -20.25 -2.14 10.66
CA HIS A 143 -20.90 -2.50 11.92
C HIS A 143 -20.96 -1.33 12.90
N GLN A 144 -21.97 -1.33 13.78
CA GLN A 144 -21.99 -0.44 14.93
C GLN A 144 -20.99 -0.96 15.98
N PRO A 145 -19.92 -0.21 16.29
CA PRO A 145 -18.90 -0.73 17.19
C PRO A 145 -19.39 -0.75 18.64
N ILE A 146 -19.02 -1.80 19.37
CA ILE A 146 -19.20 -1.92 20.81
C ILE A 146 -18.40 -0.83 21.53
N ASP A 147 -17.17 -0.57 21.05
CA ASP A 147 -16.34 0.54 21.49
C ASP A 147 -16.23 1.61 20.38
N PRO A 148 -16.90 2.77 20.52
CA PRO A 148 -16.88 3.84 19.53
C PRO A 148 -15.48 4.40 19.20
N GLU A 149 -14.50 4.26 20.10
CA GLU A 149 -13.12 4.70 19.83
C GLU A 149 -12.38 3.72 18.90
N ASN A 150 -12.89 2.50 18.78
CA ASN A 150 -12.34 1.40 17.99
C ASN A 150 -13.35 0.88 16.93
N PRO A 151 -13.75 1.71 15.96
CA PRO A 151 -14.75 1.35 14.94
C PRO A 151 -14.25 0.39 13.84
N GLY A 152 -12.97 0.05 13.87
CA GLY A 152 -12.28 -0.75 12.89
C GLY A 152 -11.77 0.03 11.67
N TRP A 153 -10.88 -0.58 10.88
CA TRP A 153 -10.34 -0.02 9.63
C TRP A 153 -10.83 -0.82 8.43
N TYR A 154 -11.93 -0.38 7.82
CA TYR A 154 -12.52 -1.02 6.63
C TYR A 154 -11.70 -0.73 5.37
N PHE A 155 -11.16 0.48 5.28
CA PHE A 155 -10.51 0.96 4.06
C PHE A 155 -9.06 1.36 4.36
N HIS A 156 -8.20 0.36 4.56
CA HIS A 156 -6.77 0.58 4.79
C HIS A 156 -5.95 -0.52 4.11
N PRO A 157 -5.31 -0.30 2.96
CA PRO A 157 -4.41 -1.28 2.36
C PRO A 157 -3.01 -1.22 3.00
N LEU A 158 -2.27 -2.34 2.95
CA LEU A 158 -0.83 -2.37 3.30
C LEU A 158 0.06 -2.01 2.11
N ASP A 159 -0.38 -2.35 0.89
CA ASP A 159 0.27 -2.09 -0.39
C ASP A 159 -0.14 -0.72 -0.98
N GLY A 160 0.60 -0.27 -2.00
CA GLY A 160 0.46 1.07 -2.59
C GLY A 160 0.07 1.10 -4.08
N VAL A 161 -0.25 -0.05 -4.68
CA VAL A 161 -0.71 -0.15 -6.09
C VAL A 161 -2.06 -0.84 -6.10
N HIS A 162 -3.08 -0.16 -6.64
CA HIS A 162 -4.47 -0.64 -6.57
C HIS A 162 -5.21 -0.57 -7.90
N THR A 163 -4.59 -0.02 -8.95
CA THR A 163 -5.23 0.16 -10.27
C THR A 163 -4.46 -0.54 -11.36
N TRP A 164 -5.20 -1.18 -12.27
CA TRP A 164 -4.64 -1.89 -13.41
C TRP A 164 -5.53 -1.74 -14.64
N ASP A 165 -4.94 -1.75 -15.83
CA ASP A 165 -5.69 -1.95 -17.06
C ASP A 165 -6.08 -3.43 -17.17
N VAL A 166 -7.39 -3.69 -17.22
CA VAL A 166 -7.99 -5.01 -17.38
C VAL A 166 -8.79 -4.98 -18.67
N ASN A 167 -8.23 -5.57 -19.72
CA ASN A 167 -8.84 -5.64 -21.05
C ASN A 167 -9.21 -4.25 -21.63
N GLY A 168 -8.35 -3.25 -21.44
CA GLY A 168 -8.53 -1.89 -21.97
C GLY A 168 -9.42 -0.98 -21.12
N SER A 169 -9.78 -1.42 -19.90
CA SER A 169 -10.51 -0.61 -18.93
C SER A 169 -9.77 -0.64 -17.60
N GLU A 170 -9.63 0.52 -16.97
CA GLU A 170 -9.01 0.57 -15.65
C GLU A 170 -9.95 0.01 -14.59
N MET A 171 -9.41 -0.91 -13.79
CA MET A 171 -10.06 -1.52 -12.64
C MET A 171 -9.28 -1.18 -11.37
N LEU A 172 -10.02 -0.80 -10.33
CA LEU A 172 -9.50 -0.57 -8.98
C LEU A 172 -9.81 -1.80 -8.13
N VAL A 173 -8.81 -2.39 -7.47
CA VAL A 173 -8.99 -3.54 -6.56
C VAL A 173 -8.03 -3.43 -5.37
N TRP A 174 -8.49 -3.66 -4.15
CA TRP A 174 -7.64 -3.65 -2.95
C TRP A 174 -8.23 -4.50 -1.81
N GLY A 175 -7.40 -4.84 -0.82
CA GLY A 175 -7.83 -5.49 0.41
C GLY A 175 -7.66 -4.60 1.64
N ASN A 176 -8.26 -4.96 2.76
CA ASN A 176 -8.08 -4.28 4.04
C ASN A 176 -7.03 -4.95 4.94
N TYR A 177 -5.95 -4.21 5.20
CA TYR A 177 -4.98 -4.43 6.26
C TYR A 177 -5.52 -3.96 7.61
N CYS A 178 -6.43 -4.73 8.18
CA CYS A 178 -7.18 -4.38 9.38
C CYS A 178 -6.76 -5.20 10.62
N ASN A 179 -7.50 -5.05 11.73
CA ASN A 179 -7.32 -5.85 12.96
C ASN A 179 -5.91 -5.73 13.59
N VAL A 180 -5.23 -4.60 13.35
CA VAL A 180 -3.95 -4.22 13.98
C VAL A 180 -4.15 -3.05 14.94
N LEU A 181 -4.81 -2.00 14.46
CA LEU A 181 -5.16 -0.80 15.22
C LEU A 181 -6.61 -0.42 14.90
N GLY A 182 -7.30 0.12 15.90
CA GLY A 182 -8.56 0.84 15.68
C GLY A 182 -9.83 0.00 15.69
N GLY A 183 -9.78 -1.30 16.01
CA GLY A 183 -10.97 -2.17 16.17
C GLY A 183 -11.02 -3.35 15.22
N ALA A 184 -11.95 -4.28 15.48
CA ALA A 184 -12.18 -5.45 14.64
C ALA A 184 -13.07 -5.11 13.43
N VAL A 185 -12.81 -5.69 12.25
CA VAL A 185 -13.67 -5.57 11.05
C VAL A 185 -13.72 -6.89 10.27
N PRO A 186 -14.78 -7.10 9.47
CA PRO A 186 -14.76 -8.12 8.41
C PRO A 186 -13.62 -7.87 7.41
N ILE A 187 -13.02 -8.94 6.91
CA ILE A 187 -11.91 -8.87 5.95
C ILE A 187 -12.50 -9.06 4.54
N ASN A 188 -12.25 -8.09 3.67
CA ASN A 188 -12.84 -8.06 2.33
C ASN A 188 -11.82 -7.61 1.27
N ILE A 189 -12.00 -8.12 0.05
CA ILE A 189 -11.42 -7.55 -1.17
C ILE A 189 -12.49 -6.64 -1.79
N TYR A 190 -12.14 -5.39 -2.06
CA TYR A 190 -13.01 -4.40 -2.67
C TYR A 190 -12.60 -4.15 -4.13
N TYR A 191 -13.56 -3.76 -4.98
CA TYR A 191 -13.27 -3.39 -6.36
C TYR A 191 -14.21 -2.31 -6.93
N SER A 192 -13.76 -1.67 -8.00
CA SER A 192 -14.54 -0.80 -8.88
C SER A 192 -14.08 -0.96 -10.33
N THR A 193 -15.03 -0.94 -11.27
CA THR A 193 -14.81 -1.03 -12.72
C THR A 193 -15.29 0.22 -13.47
N ASP A 194 -15.75 1.23 -12.74
CA ASP A 194 -16.43 2.41 -13.27
C ASP A 194 -15.83 3.70 -12.71
N GLN A 195 -14.51 3.70 -12.53
CA GLN A 195 -13.75 4.86 -12.06
C GLN A 195 -14.23 5.36 -10.68
N GLY A 196 -14.56 4.43 -9.79
CA GLY A 196 -14.92 4.70 -8.40
C GLY A 196 -16.36 5.15 -8.18
N GLU A 197 -17.19 5.22 -9.23
CA GLU A 197 -18.61 5.57 -9.13
C GLU A 197 -19.40 4.55 -8.32
N THR A 198 -19.05 3.28 -8.45
CA THR A 198 -19.50 2.19 -7.57
C THR A 198 -18.31 1.45 -6.99
N VAL A 199 -18.44 1.00 -5.75
CA VAL A 199 -17.46 0.13 -5.07
C VAL A 199 -18.18 -1.06 -4.48
N LYS A 200 -17.63 -2.25 -4.72
CA LYS A 200 -18.27 -3.54 -4.41
C LYS A 200 -17.31 -4.45 -3.65
N ILE A 201 -17.83 -5.43 -2.93
CA ILE A 201 -17.04 -6.53 -2.37
C ILE A 201 -16.86 -7.62 -3.43
N ALA A 202 -15.60 -7.93 -3.75
CA ALA A 202 -15.20 -9.03 -4.63
C ALA A 202 -15.15 -10.37 -3.89
N TYR A 203 -14.76 -10.33 -2.61
CA TYR A 203 -14.62 -11.51 -1.76
C TYR A 203 -14.71 -11.11 -0.29
N SER A 204 -15.49 -11.85 0.49
CA SER A 204 -15.60 -11.67 1.95
C SER A 204 -15.10 -12.91 2.68
N PHE A 205 -14.11 -12.74 3.55
CA PHE A 205 -13.55 -13.83 4.35
C PHE A 205 -14.48 -14.24 5.50
N GLY A 206 -14.22 -15.43 6.02
CA GLY A 206 -14.93 -16.04 7.12
C GLY A 206 -14.89 -15.29 8.44
N GLN A 207 -15.77 -15.68 9.35
CA GLN A 207 -15.75 -15.20 10.73
C GLN A 207 -14.52 -15.73 11.48
N SER A 208 -13.56 -14.85 11.77
CA SER A 208 -12.40 -15.23 12.57
C SER A 208 -12.83 -15.53 14.01
N PRO A 209 -12.45 -16.67 14.60
CA PRO A 209 -12.77 -16.97 16.00
C PRO A 209 -11.99 -16.09 16.98
N THR A 210 -10.97 -15.36 16.52
CA THR A 210 -10.06 -14.56 17.38
C THR A 210 -10.22 -13.06 17.16
N PHE A 211 -10.44 -12.61 15.93
CA PHE A 211 -10.50 -11.19 15.59
C PHE A 211 -11.92 -10.66 15.61
N GLN A 212 -12.49 -10.65 16.81
CA GLN A 212 -13.82 -10.10 17.10
C GLN A 212 -13.72 -8.91 18.05
N GLN A 213 -14.81 -8.15 18.14
CA GLN A 213 -14.88 -7.04 19.09
C GLN A 213 -14.81 -7.59 20.53
N PRO A 214 -14.02 -6.99 21.44
CA PRO A 214 -14.04 -7.39 22.84
C PRO A 214 -15.46 -7.28 23.43
N GLY A 215 -15.98 -8.39 23.97
CA GLY A 215 -17.34 -8.46 24.50
C GLY A 215 -18.42 -8.80 23.47
N ALA A 216 -18.06 -9.07 22.21
CA ALA A 216 -18.98 -9.55 21.18
C ALA A 216 -19.69 -10.84 21.60
N GLY A 217 -21.01 -10.87 21.43
CA GLY A 217 -21.81 -12.08 21.51
C GLY A 217 -21.88 -12.84 20.18
N PRO A 218 -22.68 -13.92 20.11
CA PRO A 218 -22.94 -14.66 18.88
C PRO A 218 -23.53 -13.81 17.74
N ASP A 219 -24.35 -12.81 18.07
CA ASP A 219 -25.00 -11.92 17.09
C ASP A 219 -24.10 -10.78 16.61
N ASP A 220 -22.93 -10.59 17.24
CA ASP A 220 -21.97 -9.51 16.94
C ASP A 220 -20.77 -9.99 16.10
N GLN A 221 -20.80 -11.25 15.64
CA GLN A 221 -19.69 -11.86 14.90
C GLN A 221 -19.47 -11.17 13.55
N LEU A 222 -18.24 -10.73 13.32
CA LEU A 222 -17.80 -10.06 12.11
C LEU A 222 -17.18 -11.07 11.13
N GLY A 223 -17.54 -10.92 9.85
CA GLY A 223 -17.10 -11.80 8.75
C GLY A 223 -18.27 -12.59 8.16
N ASN A 224 -18.02 -13.24 7.02
CA ASN A 224 -19.00 -14.06 6.32
C ASN A 224 -19.18 -15.42 7.03
N PRO A 225 -20.34 -15.75 7.61
CA PRO A 225 -20.54 -17.03 8.29
C PRO A 225 -20.49 -18.24 7.34
N ASP A 226 -20.71 -18.04 6.04
CA ASP A 226 -20.75 -19.11 5.03
C ASP A 226 -19.38 -19.38 4.39
N ASN A 227 -18.36 -18.58 4.72
CA ASN A 227 -17.01 -18.76 4.21
C ASN A 227 -16.09 -19.38 5.27
N PRO A 228 -15.56 -20.60 5.07
CA PRO A 228 -14.66 -21.22 6.04
C PRO A 228 -13.24 -20.65 6.03
N VAL A 229 -12.87 -19.87 5.00
CA VAL A 229 -11.52 -19.29 4.88
C VAL A 229 -11.43 -18.03 5.71
N VAL A 230 -10.68 -18.10 6.80
CA VAL A 230 -10.46 -16.97 7.72
C VAL A 230 -9.05 -16.40 7.59
N CYS A 231 -8.89 -15.10 7.82
CA CYS A 231 -7.59 -14.48 8.02
C CYS A 231 -7.74 -13.24 8.90
N ARG A 232 -6.63 -12.72 9.43
CA ARG A 232 -6.64 -11.47 10.18
C ARG A 232 -6.84 -10.26 9.28
N HIS A 233 -6.16 -10.27 8.12
CA HIS A 233 -6.14 -9.16 7.16
C HIS A 233 -5.45 -9.55 5.84
N ILE A 234 -5.56 -8.67 4.85
CA ILE A 234 -4.95 -8.81 3.51
C ILE A 234 -3.66 -8.00 3.42
N HIS A 235 -2.58 -8.63 2.94
CA HIS A 235 -1.26 -8.00 2.76
C HIS A 235 -1.11 -7.34 1.40
N CYS A 236 -1.67 -7.93 0.34
CA CYS A 236 -1.57 -7.41 -1.02
C CYS A 236 -2.66 -7.98 -1.91
N VAL A 237 -3.13 -7.18 -2.87
CA VAL A 237 -3.89 -7.63 -4.05
C VAL A 237 -3.19 -7.13 -5.30
N THR A 238 -3.04 -7.95 -6.32
CA THR A 238 -2.32 -7.59 -7.55
C THR A 238 -2.90 -8.27 -8.78
N TYR A 239 -2.66 -7.72 -9.97
CA TYR A 239 -3.15 -8.26 -11.23
C TYR A 239 -2.04 -8.92 -12.06
N ASN A 240 -2.31 -10.12 -12.55
CA ASN A 240 -1.50 -10.82 -13.54
C ASN A 240 -2.14 -10.67 -14.94
N PRO A 241 -1.61 -9.80 -15.82
CA PRO A 241 -2.18 -9.61 -17.16
C PRO A 241 -2.05 -10.85 -18.05
N ALA A 242 -1.05 -11.72 -17.83
CA ALA A 242 -0.85 -12.91 -18.66
C ALA A 242 -1.94 -13.98 -18.45
N GLU A 243 -2.55 -13.99 -17.26
CA GLU A 243 -3.62 -14.92 -16.91
C GLU A 243 -5.01 -14.27 -16.86
N ASN A 244 -5.07 -12.94 -17.05
CA ASN A 244 -6.25 -12.13 -16.77
C ASN A 244 -6.87 -12.47 -15.40
N ALA A 245 -6.03 -12.50 -14.36
CA ALA A 245 -6.42 -12.93 -13.02
C ALA A 245 -5.76 -12.06 -11.95
N PHE A 246 -6.47 -11.88 -10.84
CA PHE A 246 -5.96 -11.23 -9.64
C PHE A 246 -5.40 -12.26 -8.66
N TYR A 247 -4.42 -11.84 -7.88
CA TYR A 247 -3.86 -12.61 -6.79
C TYR A 247 -3.99 -11.82 -5.50
N ALA A 248 -4.32 -12.49 -4.41
CA ALA A 248 -4.35 -11.88 -3.08
C ALA A 248 -3.54 -12.73 -2.11
N CYS A 249 -2.86 -12.08 -1.17
CA CYS A 249 -2.17 -12.76 -0.08
C CYS A 249 -2.63 -12.22 1.28
N THR A 250 -2.79 -13.11 2.25
CA THR A 250 -3.28 -12.80 3.60
C THR A 250 -2.28 -13.19 4.69
N GLY A 251 -2.52 -12.70 5.91
CA GLY A 251 -1.75 -12.99 7.11
C GLY A 251 -2.61 -12.98 8.37
N ASP A 252 -2.07 -13.23 9.57
CA ASP A 252 -0.66 -13.04 9.96
C ASP A 252 -0.09 -14.19 10.80
N HIS A 253 -0.92 -14.83 11.63
CA HIS A 253 -0.47 -15.90 12.52
C HIS A 253 -1.46 -17.05 12.55
N ASP A 254 -0.95 -18.27 12.71
CA ASP A 254 -1.82 -19.43 12.90
C ASP A 254 -2.53 -19.29 14.26
N ARG A 255 -3.83 -19.58 14.29
CA ARG A 255 -4.63 -19.47 15.51
C ARG A 255 -5.32 -20.79 15.82
N THR A 256 -5.38 -21.10 17.10
CA THR A 256 -6.17 -22.22 17.59
C THR A 256 -7.45 -21.67 18.20
N ASP A 257 -8.60 -22.17 17.77
CA ASP A 257 -9.88 -21.81 18.39
C ASP A 257 -10.03 -22.43 19.79
N ALA A 258 -11.14 -22.13 20.47
CA ALA A 258 -11.43 -22.63 21.82
C ALA A 258 -11.57 -24.16 21.88
N ASP A 259 -11.92 -24.80 20.76
CA ASP A 259 -12.10 -26.25 20.64
C ASP A 259 -10.81 -26.98 20.25
N GLY A 260 -9.72 -26.24 20.02
CA GLY A 260 -8.40 -26.79 19.71
C GLY A 260 -8.12 -26.95 18.21
N ASN A 261 -8.97 -26.43 17.32
CA ASN A 261 -8.74 -26.51 15.87
C ASN A 261 -7.79 -25.39 15.42
N ASN A 262 -6.79 -25.74 14.61
CA ASN A 262 -5.87 -24.78 14.03
C ASN A 262 -6.45 -24.19 12.74
N HIS A 263 -6.53 -22.86 12.71
CA HIS A 263 -6.93 -22.04 11.59
C HIS A 263 -5.70 -21.38 10.98
N GLN A 264 -5.51 -21.61 9.69
CA GLN A 264 -4.47 -20.95 8.91
C GLN A 264 -4.99 -19.59 8.45
N GLU A 265 -4.15 -18.56 8.54
CA GLU A 265 -4.48 -17.19 8.10
C GLU A 265 -3.65 -16.74 6.90
N CYS A 266 -2.62 -17.53 6.53
CA CYS A 266 -1.70 -17.21 5.44
C CYS A 266 -2.15 -17.95 4.19
N HIS A 267 -2.89 -17.24 3.35
CA HIS A 267 -3.47 -17.78 2.12
C HIS A 267 -2.92 -17.03 0.92
N TRP A 268 -2.73 -17.73 -0.18
CA TRP A 268 -2.68 -17.15 -1.53
C TRP A 268 -3.96 -17.52 -2.26
N LEU A 269 -4.63 -16.51 -2.80
CA LEU A 269 -5.84 -16.67 -3.58
C LEU A 269 -5.61 -16.21 -5.01
N ARG A 270 -6.36 -16.81 -5.94
CA ARG A 270 -6.46 -16.38 -7.33
C ARG A 270 -7.91 -16.09 -7.67
N GLY A 271 -8.18 -14.92 -8.23
CA GLY A 271 -9.50 -14.43 -8.60
C GLY A 271 -9.59 -14.15 -10.10
N THR A 272 -10.60 -14.68 -10.77
CA THR A 272 -10.94 -14.27 -12.14
C THR A 272 -12.24 -13.48 -12.13
N TYR A 273 -12.26 -12.36 -12.88
CA TYR A 273 -13.42 -11.49 -12.98
C TYR A 273 -14.16 -11.74 -14.31
N ASP A 274 -15.45 -12.05 -14.21
CA ASP A 274 -16.38 -12.14 -15.33
C ASP A 274 -17.13 -10.81 -15.48
N ALA A 275 -16.63 -9.98 -16.39
CA ALA A 275 -17.22 -8.65 -16.66
C ALA A 275 -18.66 -8.71 -17.19
N ALA A 276 -19.08 -9.81 -17.83
CA ALA A 276 -20.43 -9.90 -18.39
C ALA A 276 -21.49 -10.08 -17.29
N ASN A 277 -21.12 -10.76 -16.21
CA ASN A 277 -21.99 -11.03 -15.08
C ASN A 277 -21.65 -10.19 -13.83
N ASP A 278 -20.62 -9.35 -13.93
CA ASP A 278 -20.04 -8.60 -12.81
C ASP A 278 -19.76 -9.53 -11.61
N ALA A 279 -19.06 -10.64 -11.85
CA ALA A 279 -18.91 -11.72 -10.88
C ALA A 279 -17.45 -12.16 -10.74
N TRP A 280 -17.11 -12.69 -9.57
CA TRP A 280 -15.78 -13.19 -9.25
C TRP A 280 -15.79 -14.69 -8.95
N ASP A 281 -14.76 -15.39 -9.42
CA ASP A 281 -14.41 -16.74 -8.97
C ASP A 281 -13.05 -16.68 -8.26
N TRP A 282 -13.07 -16.82 -6.94
CA TRP A 282 -11.88 -16.81 -6.09
C TRP A 282 -11.56 -18.21 -5.56
N GLN A 283 -10.30 -18.62 -5.69
CA GLN A 283 -9.81 -19.92 -5.27
C GLN A 283 -8.59 -19.76 -4.38
N VAL A 284 -8.59 -20.44 -3.23
CA VAL A 284 -7.40 -20.59 -2.39
C VAL A 284 -6.44 -21.55 -3.08
N LEU A 285 -5.27 -21.06 -3.48
CA LEU A 285 -4.21 -21.84 -4.10
C LEU A 285 -3.28 -22.46 -3.06
N VAL A 286 -2.97 -21.69 -2.01
CA VAL A 286 -2.07 -22.09 -0.94
C VAL A 286 -2.69 -21.64 0.37
N SER A 287 -2.70 -22.53 1.36
CA SER A 287 -3.04 -22.24 2.74
C SER A 287 -1.97 -22.92 3.59
N VAL A 288 -1.24 -22.14 4.37
CA VAL A 288 -0.10 -22.65 5.17
C VAL A 288 0.08 -21.89 6.46
N ASN A 289 1.05 -22.34 7.26
CA ASN A 289 1.46 -21.64 8.46
C ASN A 289 2.21 -20.32 8.16
N SER A 290 2.18 -19.45 9.16
CA SER A 290 2.76 -18.09 9.21
C SER A 290 4.28 -18.02 9.26
N ASN A 291 4.98 -19.16 9.30
CA ASN A 291 6.42 -19.25 9.20
C ASN A 291 6.88 -19.79 7.83
N SER A 292 6.15 -19.43 6.77
CA SER A 292 6.44 -19.82 5.40
C SER A 292 6.60 -18.61 4.51
N ARG A 293 7.28 -18.79 3.36
CA ARG A 293 7.43 -17.76 2.32
C ARG A 293 6.11 -17.24 1.73
N TYR A 294 5.00 -17.91 2.05
CA TYR A 294 3.67 -17.58 1.57
C TYR A 294 2.96 -16.57 2.47
N LYS A 295 3.44 -16.31 3.70
CA LYS A 295 3.04 -15.10 4.40
C LYS A 295 3.80 -13.94 3.78
N SER A 296 3.14 -13.17 2.93
CA SER A 296 3.84 -12.28 2.00
C SER A 296 2.99 -11.11 1.53
N GLY A 297 3.66 -10.11 0.97
CA GLY A 297 3.04 -9.04 0.20
C GLY A 297 3.96 -8.57 -0.92
N GLY A 298 3.73 -7.33 -1.39
CA GLY A 298 4.58 -6.73 -2.41
C GLY A 298 4.61 -7.56 -3.69
N ILE A 299 3.47 -8.12 -4.08
CA ILE A 299 3.37 -9.09 -5.16
C ILE A 299 3.42 -8.33 -6.49
N ASN A 300 4.36 -8.70 -7.35
CA ASN A 300 4.57 -8.06 -8.66
C ASN A 300 4.67 -9.11 -9.77
N PHE A 301 4.07 -8.82 -10.91
CA PHE A 301 4.22 -9.61 -12.15
C PHE A 301 5.06 -8.82 -13.15
N VAL A 302 6.24 -9.33 -13.50
CA VAL A 302 7.17 -8.66 -14.42
C VAL A 302 7.71 -9.70 -15.40
N ASP A 303 7.62 -9.41 -16.70
CA ASP A 303 8.09 -10.30 -17.78
C ASP A 303 7.62 -11.76 -17.65
N GLY A 304 6.36 -11.95 -17.24
CA GLY A 304 5.74 -13.27 -17.06
C GLY A 304 6.24 -14.04 -15.82
N GLN A 305 6.97 -13.39 -14.92
CA GLN A 305 7.42 -13.95 -13.65
C GLN A 305 6.68 -13.32 -12.48
N LEU A 306 6.41 -14.12 -11.46
CA LEU A 306 5.83 -13.72 -10.18
C LEU A 306 6.93 -13.43 -9.17
N TYR A 307 6.90 -12.26 -8.56
CA TYR A 307 7.80 -11.81 -7.50
C TYR A 307 7.03 -11.47 -6.22
N TRP A 308 7.58 -11.76 -5.04
CA TRP A 308 6.98 -11.38 -3.76
C TRP A 308 8.02 -11.23 -2.64
N ALA A 309 7.66 -10.48 -1.60
CA ALA A 309 8.42 -10.33 -0.37
C ALA A 309 7.72 -11.09 0.78
N ALA A 310 8.46 -11.95 1.46
CA ALA A 310 7.94 -12.82 2.51
C ALA A 310 8.15 -12.25 3.92
N ASP A 311 7.03 -12.07 4.61
CA ASP A 311 6.88 -11.49 5.95
C ASP A 311 7.10 -12.50 7.09
N ALA A 312 7.57 -13.72 6.79
CA ALA A 312 7.57 -14.82 7.76
C ALA A 312 8.27 -14.44 9.08
N ASN A 313 7.47 -14.41 10.16
CA ASN A 313 7.87 -14.01 11.51
C ASN A 313 7.11 -14.81 12.59
N GLY A 314 6.34 -15.84 12.20
CA GLY A 314 5.52 -16.65 13.11
C GLY A 314 6.36 -17.45 14.11
N LYS A 315 5.85 -17.62 15.33
CA LYS A 315 6.54 -18.37 16.42
C LYS A 315 6.45 -19.89 16.28
N ASN A 316 5.70 -20.36 15.29
CA ASN A 316 5.45 -21.74 14.92
C ASN A 316 6.39 -22.19 13.79
N GLY A 317 6.55 -23.48 13.57
CA GLY A 317 7.39 -24.01 12.48
C GLY A 317 8.89 -24.08 12.80
N LYS A 318 9.69 -24.39 11.77
CA LYS A 318 11.14 -24.61 11.89
C LYS A 318 11.89 -23.31 11.65
N MET A 319 12.86 -22.99 12.52
CA MET A 319 13.81 -21.90 12.31
C MET A 319 14.99 -22.34 11.43
N PRO A 320 15.63 -21.44 10.66
CA PRO A 320 15.26 -20.03 10.47
C PRO A 320 13.95 -19.88 9.69
N HIS A 321 13.29 -18.72 9.81
CA HIS A 321 12.09 -18.44 9.04
C HIS A 321 12.33 -18.60 7.53
N ASP A 322 11.38 -19.21 6.83
CA ASP A 322 11.38 -19.29 5.37
C ASP A 322 10.94 -17.96 4.79
N ARG A 323 11.89 -17.02 4.62
CA ARG A 323 11.65 -15.65 4.17
C ARG A 323 12.70 -15.14 3.20
N GLY A 324 12.35 -14.05 2.53
CA GLY A 324 13.16 -13.46 1.48
C GLY A 324 12.30 -12.75 0.43
N ILE A 325 12.97 -12.29 -0.61
CA ILE A 325 12.36 -11.91 -1.87
C ILE A 325 12.55 -13.08 -2.83
N PHE A 326 11.45 -13.55 -3.38
CA PHE A 326 11.41 -14.75 -4.20
C PHE A 326 10.89 -14.45 -5.60
N ARG A 327 11.13 -15.40 -6.51
CA ARG A 327 10.56 -15.43 -7.85
C ARG A 327 10.17 -16.86 -8.25
N CYS A 328 9.10 -16.99 -9.03
CA CYS A 328 8.80 -18.20 -9.80
C CYS A 328 7.97 -17.88 -11.05
N ALA A 329 7.70 -18.89 -11.88
CA ALA A 329 6.59 -18.79 -12.83
C ALA A 329 5.25 -18.81 -12.06
N PRO A 330 4.22 -18.04 -12.48
CA PRO A 330 2.94 -17.99 -11.76
C PRO A 330 2.30 -19.37 -11.50
N ALA A 331 2.38 -20.28 -12.47
CA ALA A 331 1.85 -21.64 -12.37
C ALA A 331 2.58 -22.51 -11.31
N ASP A 332 3.81 -22.14 -10.94
CA ASP A 332 4.64 -22.85 -9.98
C ASP A 332 4.46 -22.34 -8.53
N LEU A 333 3.55 -21.36 -8.30
CA LEU A 333 3.35 -20.74 -6.98
C LEU A 333 3.17 -21.79 -5.87
N ALA A 334 2.36 -22.83 -6.09
CA ALA A 334 2.08 -23.84 -5.08
C ALA A 334 3.23 -24.84 -4.82
N ASP A 335 4.29 -24.84 -5.65
CA ASP A 335 5.45 -25.73 -5.49
C ASP A 335 6.69 -24.94 -5.01
N PRO A 336 7.00 -24.93 -3.70
CA PRO A 336 8.12 -24.16 -3.18
C PRO A 336 9.50 -24.65 -3.66
N THR A 337 9.58 -25.82 -4.29
CA THR A 337 10.84 -26.33 -4.89
C THR A 337 11.20 -25.62 -6.19
N LYS A 338 10.23 -24.91 -6.80
CA LYS A 338 10.39 -24.12 -8.03
C LYS A 338 10.73 -22.67 -7.77
N HIS A 339 10.67 -22.24 -6.51
CA HIS A 339 10.91 -20.85 -6.16
C HIS A 339 12.41 -20.58 -6.08
N GLU A 340 12.82 -19.48 -6.68
CA GLU A 340 14.14 -18.93 -6.56
C GLU A 340 14.14 -17.87 -5.45
N LEU A 341 15.00 -18.06 -4.45
CA LEU A 341 15.29 -17.03 -3.45
C LEU A 341 16.28 -16.04 -4.05
N LEU A 342 15.81 -14.86 -4.43
CA LEU A 342 16.64 -13.80 -5.01
C LEU A 342 17.45 -13.08 -3.94
N PHE A 343 16.84 -12.87 -2.76
CA PHE A 343 17.48 -12.15 -1.66
C PHE A 343 16.90 -12.54 -0.31
N ASN A 344 17.75 -12.71 0.70
CA ASN A 344 17.30 -12.93 2.08
C ASN A 344 17.74 -11.74 2.95
N PRO A 345 16.82 -10.85 3.37
CA PRO A 345 17.14 -9.73 4.25
C PRO A 345 17.45 -10.16 5.69
N HIS A 346 17.31 -11.44 6.01
CA HIS A 346 17.39 -12.02 7.36
C HIS A 346 16.34 -11.53 8.36
N TYR A 347 15.56 -10.52 8.03
CA TYR A 347 14.47 -9.94 8.81
C TYR A 347 13.15 -10.00 8.02
N GLU A 348 12.03 -9.71 8.66
CA GLU A 348 10.74 -9.62 7.98
C GLU A 348 10.73 -8.50 6.93
N SER A 349 10.08 -8.79 5.80
CA SER A 349 9.85 -7.86 4.71
C SER A 349 8.62 -8.31 3.91
N ALA A 350 7.65 -7.43 3.72
CA ALA A 350 6.37 -7.78 3.10
C ALA A 350 5.94 -6.79 2.01
N ASN A 351 6.54 -5.60 1.96
CA ASN A 351 6.16 -4.54 1.04
C ASN A 351 7.24 -4.40 -0.02
N MET A 352 6.83 -4.39 -1.29
CA MET A 352 7.74 -4.30 -2.42
C MET A 352 7.01 -3.72 -3.64
N ILE A 353 7.74 -2.91 -4.42
CA ILE A 353 7.33 -2.50 -5.76
C ILE A 353 8.45 -2.82 -6.75
N ILE A 354 8.07 -3.19 -7.97
CA ILE A 354 9.00 -3.33 -9.09
C ILE A 354 8.57 -2.42 -10.23
N GLU A 355 9.46 -1.51 -10.65
CA GLU A 355 9.22 -0.62 -11.79
C GLU A 355 10.57 -0.27 -12.46
N ASP A 356 10.63 -0.32 -13.78
CA ASP A 356 11.85 -0.09 -14.57
C ASP A 356 13.05 -0.92 -14.12
N ASP A 357 12.83 -2.23 -13.92
CA ASP A 357 13.82 -3.20 -13.43
C ASP A 357 14.36 -2.89 -12.01
N VAL A 358 13.85 -1.86 -11.34
CA VAL A 358 14.21 -1.53 -9.95
C VAL A 358 13.27 -2.25 -9.00
N ILE A 359 13.84 -2.98 -8.04
CA ILE A 359 13.11 -3.51 -6.89
C ILE A 359 13.35 -2.61 -5.68
N LEU A 360 12.27 -2.07 -5.12
CA LEU A 360 12.28 -1.37 -3.84
C LEU A 360 11.47 -2.16 -2.83
N SER A 361 12.08 -2.41 -1.66
CA SER A 361 11.43 -3.02 -0.51
C SER A 361 11.99 -2.40 0.77
N ALA A 362 11.47 -2.79 1.93
CA ALA A 362 11.88 -2.24 3.22
C ALA A 362 12.12 -3.32 4.27
N HIS A 363 12.95 -2.95 5.25
CA HIS A 363 12.99 -3.58 6.56
C HIS A 363 11.98 -2.91 7.48
N TYR A 364 11.50 -3.67 8.48
CA TYR A 364 10.58 -3.14 9.47
C TYR A 364 11.27 -2.88 10.80
N ALA A 365 11.05 -1.67 11.33
CA ALA A 365 11.67 -1.20 12.56
C ALA A 365 11.43 -2.12 13.78
N PRO A 366 10.25 -2.75 13.98
CA PRO A 366 10.02 -3.63 15.12
C PRO A 366 10.84 -4.92 15.11
N ALA A 367 11.33 -5.35 13.94
CA ALA A 367 11.87 -6.69 13.75
C ALA A 367 13.25 -6.75 13.10
N SER A 368 13.81 -5.59 12.75
CA SER A 368 15.13 -5.45 12.17
C SER A 368 15.99 -4.49 12.98
N PRO A 369 17.32 -4.55 12.90
CA PRO A 369 18.21 -3.59 13.55
C PRO A 369 18.28 -2.23 12.82
N TYR A 370 17.65 -2.13 11.65
CA TYR A 370 17.65 -0.91 10.85
C TYR A 370 16.72 0.13 11.48
N ALA A 371 17.14 1.39 11.47
CA ALA A 371 16.28 2.48 11.88
C ALA A 371 15.22 2.73 10.79
N THR A 372 15.64 2.99 9.56
CA THR A 372 14.76 3.08 8.39
C THR A 372 15.43 2.34 7.25
N GLY A 373 15.18 1.02 7.18
CA GLY A 373 15.89 0.14 6.27
C GLY A 373 15.23 0.06 4.88
N ILE A 374 16.01 0.31 3.83
CA ILE A 374 15.60 0.14 2.42
C ILE A 374 16.39 -1.00 1.80
N ILE A 375 15.67 -1.92 1.16
CA ILE A 375 16.23 -3.00 0.34
C ILE A 375 16.07 -2.58 -1.12
N TYR A 376 17.16 -2.64 -1.88
CA TYR A 376 17.22 -2.10 -3.23
C TYR A 376 17.91 -3.07 -4.18
N SER A 377 17.30 -3.30 -5.35
CA SER A 377 17.97 -3.93 -6.50
C SER A 377 17.81 -3.03 -7.73
N PRO A 378 18.90 -2.66 -8.43
CA PRO A 378 18.84 -1.86 -9.65
C PRO A 378 18.55 -2.67 -10.92
N ASP A 379 18.48 -4.00 -10.84
CA ASP A 379 18.64 -4.90 -11.99
C ASP A 379 17.81 -6.19 -11.87
N LEU A 380 16.60 -6.04 -11.34
CA LEU A 380 15.58 -7.08 -11.20
C LEU A 380 16.07 -8.29 -10.39
N GLY A 381 16.84 -8.02 -9.35
CA GLY A 381 17.31 -8.98 -8.36
C GLY A 381 18.65 -9.64 -8.67
N LYS A 382 19.43 -9.15 -9.66
CA LYS A 382 20.78 -9.68 -9.95
C LYS A 382 21.82 -9.17 -8.96
N SER A 383 21.68 -7.93 -8.52
CA SER A 383 22.48 -7.30 -7.47
C SER A 383 21.60 -6.62 -6.44
N TRP A 384 22.12 -6.49 -5.22
CA TRP A 384 21.37 -6.00 -4.07
C TRP A 384 22.18 -5.04 -3.22
N ALA A 385 21.52 -4.03 -2.68
CA ALA A 385 22.03 -3.12 -1.68
C ALA A 385 21.00 -2.97 -0.55
N GLN A 386 21.51 -2.67 0.65
CA GLN A 386 20.69 -2.34 1.81
C GLN A 386 21.19 -1.03 2.41
N TYR A 387 20.26 -0.13 2.71
CA TYR A 387 20.56 1.17 3.30
C TYR A 387 19.80 1.35 4.59
N ASP A 388 20.45 1.95 5.59
CA ASP A 388 19.82 2.40 6.83
C ASP A 388 19.77 3.93 6.83
N LEU A 389 18.61 4.51 6.56
CA LEU A 389 18.39 5.96 6.54
C LEU A 389 18.16 6.46 7.97
N LYS A 390 19.23 6.39 8.78
CA LYS A 390 19.21 6.58 10.24
C LYS A 390 18.66 7.93 10.69
N GLU A 391 18.79 8.95 9.86
CA GLU A 391 18.29 10.30 10.11
C GLU A 391 16.78 10.37 10.34
N PHE A 392 16.01 9.39 9.86
CA PHE A 392 14.55 9.34 10.04
C PHE A 392 14.12 8.58 11.31
N GLY A 393 15.07 8.00 12.05
CA GLY A 393 14.81 7.19 13.23
C GLY A 393 14.11 5.88 12.91
N GLN A 394 13.39 5.32 13.87
CA GLN A 394 12.73 4.00 13.76
C GLN A 394 11.45 4.10 12.90
N ARG A 395 11.54 3.73 11.63
CA ARG A 395 10.44 3.71 10.66
C ARG A 395 10.41 2.43 9.82
N SER A 396 9.19 1.98 9.52
CA SER A 396 8.94 0.95 8.52
C SER A 396 8.43 1.59 7.23
N GLY A 397 9.05 1.26 6.09
CA GLY A 397 8.55 1.63 4.77
C GLY A 397 7.42 0.70 4.35
N ILE A 398 6.22 1.24 4.20
CA ILE A 398 5.04 0.53 3.69
C ILE A 398 4.47 1.28 2.48
N ARG A 399 3.42 0.74 1.85
CA ARG A 399 2.67 1.38 0.73
C ARG A 399 3.56 2.12 -0.27
N PHE A 400 4.37 1.35 -0.99
CA PHE A 400 5.17 1.84 -2.11
C PHE A 400 4.24 2.16 -3.28
N HIS A 401 4.29 3.39 -3.75
CA HIS A 401 3.54 3.84 -4.93
C HIS A 401 4.48 3.96 -6.14
N PRO A 402 3.97 3.80 -7.37
CA PRO A 402 4.72 4.01 -8.60
C PRO A 402 5.34 5.40 -8.65
N LYS A 403 6.32 5.58 -9.53
CA LYS A 403 6.95 6.89 -9.72
C LYS A 403 5.95 7.95 -10.18
N ASN A 404 6.12 9.16 -9.66
CA ASN A 404 5.46 10.34 -10.21
C ASN A 404 6.14 10.80 -11.52
N SER A 405 5.64 11.86 -12.14
CA SER A 405 6.18 12.41 -13.41
C SER A 405 7.64 12.87 -13.31
N ASP A 406 8.12 13.16 -12.10
CA ASP A 406 9.52 13.53 -11.84
C ASP A 406 10.41 12.31 -11.54
N GLY A 407 9.86 11.09 -11.56
CA GLY A 407 10.59 9.83 -11.34
C GLY A 407 10.77 9.44 -9.88
N TRP A 408 10.02 10.02 -8.94
CA TRP A 408 10.10 9.69 -7.51
C TRP A 408 9.05 8.66 -7.12
N PHE A 409 9.47 7.51 -6.59
CA PHE A 409 8.60 6.62 -5.83
C PHE A 409 8.18 7.29 -4.54
N ARG A 410 6.94 7.07 -4.12
CA ARG A 410 6.43 7.50 -2.82
C ARG A 410 6.36 6.31 -1.88
N VAL A 411 6.90 6.47 -0.67
CA VAL A 411 6.93 5.46 0.39
C VAL A 411 6.28 6.03 1.65
N ASP A 412 5.31 5.32 2.20
CA ASP A 412 4.71 5.66 3.49
C ASP A 412 5.63 5.21 4.61
N LEU A 413 6.15 6.13 5.42
CA LEU A 413 6.89 5.77 6.61
C LEU A 413 5.95 5.67 7.81
N ARG A 414 5.97 4.54 8.48
CA ARG A 414 5.26 4.32 9.74
C ARG A 414 6.20 4.25 10.93
N LYS A 415 5.81 4.87 12.03
CA LYS A 415 6.50 4.78 13.32
C LYS A 415 6.30 3.38 13.87
N GLY A 416 7.40 2.66 14.10
CA GLY A 416 7.31 1.24 14.42
C GLY A 416 6.69 0.50 13.23
N TRP A 417 5.45 0.00 13.38
CA TRP A 417 4.76 -0.76 12.33
C TRP A 417 3.72 0.04 11.53
N ILE A 418 2.67 0.56 12.18
CA ILE A 418 1.47 1.04 11.47
C ILE A 418 1.07 2.48 11.77
N GLU A 419 1.62 3.09 12.83
CA GLU A 419 1.32 4.49 13.17
C GLU A 419 1.93 5.43 12.14
N ARG A 420 1.16 6.42 11.67
CA ARG A 420 1.63 7.37 10.64
C ARG A 420 2.90 8.12 11.08
N GLY A 421 3.93 8.07 10.24
CA GLY A 421 5.14 8.88 10.33
C GLY A 421 5.14 9.93 9.22
N GLU A 422 6.18 9.88 8.39
CA GLU A 422 6.46 10.80 7.30
C GLU A 422 6.18 10.15 5.94
N VAL A 423 6.36 10.91 4.86
CA VAL A 423 6.36 10.39 3.49
C VAL A 423 7.77 10.55 2.94
N LEU A 424 8.32 9.46 2.43
CA LEU A 424 9.64 9.42 1.82
C LEU A 424 9.50 9.33 0.30
N PHE A 425 10.29 10.12 -0.40
CA PHE A 425 10.47 10.02 -1.84
C PHE A 425 11.81 9.39 -2.15
N ILE A 426 11.82 8.40 -3.05
CA ILE A 426 13.04 7.73 -3.52
C ILE A 426 13.08 7.81 -5.04
N LYS A 427 14.21 8.24 -5.60
CA LYS A 427 14.43 8.31 -7.05
C LYS A 427 15.70 7.56 -7.44
N PRO A 428 15.59 6.44 -8.17
CA PRO A 428 16.75 5.72 -8.67
C PRO A 428 17.68 6.61 -9.48
N LYS A 429 18.99 6.40 -9.30
CA LYS A 429 19.99 6.98 -10.18
C LYS A 429 20.02 6.22 -11.51
N PRO A 430 20.32 6.88 -12.64
CA PRO A 430 20.54 6.18 -13.90
C PRO A 430 21.63 5.12 -13.72
N ASN A 431 21.31 3.86 -14.04
CA ASN A 431 22.32 2.82 -14.11
C ASN A 431 23.27 3.15 -15.27
N HIS A 432 24.49 3.59 -14.96
CA HIS A 432 25.53 3.90 -15.96
C HIS A 432 25.95 2.67 -16.82
N GLY A 433 25.38 1.48 -16.58
CA GLY A 433 25.62 0.25 -17.35
C GLY A 433 24.44 -0.30 -18.16
N ALA A 434 23.25 0.32 -18.13
CA ALA A 434 22.04 -0.23 -18.79
C ALA A 434 21.68 0.45 -20.13
N VAL A 435 22.46 1.44 -20.57
CA VAL A 435 22.25 2.08 -21.88
C VAL A 435 22.87 1.22 -22.98
N GLN A 436 22.22 0.11 -23.31
CA GLN A 436 22.23 -0.52 -24.63
C GLN A 436 21.28 -1.72 -24.63
N THR A 437 20.35 -1.76 -25.60
CA THR A 437 19.40 -2.84 -25.94
C THR A 437 17.97 -2.76 -25.40
N LYS A 438 17.22 -1.70 -25.75
CA LYS A 438 15.81 -1.87 -26.15
C LYS A 438 15.58 -1.10 -27.47
N THR A 439 15.90 -1.76 -28.57
CA THR A 439 15.60 -1.25 -29.92
C THR A 439 14.10 -1.36 -30.17
N ALA A 440 13.51 -0.26 -30.65
CA ALA A 440 12.11 -0.12 -30.99
C ALA A 440 11.60 -1.23 -31.91
N VAL A 441 10.54 -1.93 -31.49
CA VAL A 441 9.68 -2.68 -32.40
C VAL A 441 8.68 -1.68 -32.98
N GLN A 442 8.99 -1.19 -34.18
CA GLN A 442 8.02 -0.48 -35.02
C GLN A 442 6.89 -1.44 -35.39
N THR A 443 5.67 -1.08 -35.01
CA THR A 443 4.42 -1.66 -35.51
C THR A 443 4.30 -1.40 -37.01
N LYS A 444 4.43 -2.47 -37.81
CA LYS A 444 3.99 -2.46 -39.21
C LYS A 444 2.48 -2.65 -39.26
N THR A 445 1.77 -1.60 -39.68
CA THR A 445 0.40 -1.67 -40.16
C THR A 445 0.35 -2.46 -41.47
N SER A 446 -0.36 -3.59 -41.48
CA SER A 446 -0.76 -4.28 -42.69
C SER A 446 -2.07 -3.70 -43.19
N ALA A 447 -2.00 -2.92 -44.27
CA ALA A 447 -3.14 -2.66 -45.14
C ALA A 447 -3.17 -3.74 -46.22
N THR A 448 -4.30 -4.43 -46.37
CA THR A 448 -4.62 -5.19 -47.57
C THR A 448 -5.97 -4.77 -48.09
N ASN A 449 -5.97 -4.47 -49.39
CA ASN A 449 -7.12 -4.30 -50.28
C ASN A 449 -8.07 -5.50 -50.26
#